data_AF-A0A2H3D5C8-F1
#
_entry.id   AF-A0A2H3D5C8-F1
#
_cell.length_a   1.000
_cell.length_b   1.000
_cell.length_c   1.000
_cell.angle_alpha   90.00
_cell.angle_beta   90.00
_cell.angle_gamma   90.00
#
_symmetry.space_group_name_H-M   'P 1'
#
loop_
_entity.id
_entity.type
_entity.pdbx_description
1 polymer ?
#
loop_
_entity_poly.entity_id
_entity_poly.type
_entity_poly.pdbx_seq_one_letter_code
_entity_poly.pdbx_strand_id
1 'polypeptide(L)' 'IHTLALVSIYSPPNISLLAESFQTVYACNYQGDTNLHAIFVSDISAVVSMVP' A
#
# COMPACT_ATOMS: atom_id res chain seq x y z
N ILE A 1 12.20 23.53 -6.99
CA ILE A 1 12.63 22.12 -6.81
C ILE A 1 11.45 21.39 -6.20
N HIS A 2 10.98 20.30 -6.82
CA HIS A 2 9.90 19.48 -6.27
C HIS A 2 10.47 18.16 -5.77
N THR A 3 10.16 17.80 -4.52
CA THR A 3 10.57 16.53 -3.93
C THR A 3 9.51 15.48 -4.23
N LEU A 4 9.94 14.36 -4.80
CA LEU A 4 9.10 13.21 -5.09
C LEU A 4 9.33 12.09 -4.08
N ALA A 5 8.29 11.30 -3.80
CA ALA A 5 8.36 10.02 -3.13
C ALA A 5 7.99 8.92 -4.12
N LEU A 6 8.70 7.80 -4.04
CA LEU A 6 8.36 6.59 -4.77
C LEU A 6 7.57 5.67 -3.85
N VAL A 7 6.36 5.29 -4.25
CA VAL A 7 5.46 4.42 -3.46
C VAL A 7 5.06 3.19 -4.25
N SER A 8 4.98 2.05 -3.56
CA SER A 8 4.47 0.80 -4.13
C SER A 8 3.01 0.58 -3.72
N ILE A 9 2.13 0.45 -4.69
CA ILE A 9 0.71 0.17 -4.42
C ILE A 9 0.49 -1.35 -4.48
N TYR A 10 0.06 -1.92 -3.37
CA TYR A 10 -0.31 -3.35 -3.30
C TYR A 10 -1.64 -3.59 -4.03
N SER A 11 -1.91 -4.85 -4.38
CA SER A 11 -3.23 -5.22 -4.92
C SER A 11 -4.35 -4.97 -3.90
N PRO A 12 -5.62 -4.99 -4.33
CA PRO A 12 -6.74 -5.25 -3.42
C PRO A 12 -6.52 -6.54 -2.61
N PRO A 13 -7.13 -6.67 -1.43
CA PRO A 13 -6.97 -7.84 -0.59
C PRO A 13 -7.59 -9.09 -1.22
N ASN A 14 -7.09 -10.26 -0.85
CA ASN A 14 -7.76 -11.51 -1.14
C ASN A 14 -9.12 -11.54 -0.41
N ILE A 15 -10.20 -11.44 -1.18
CA ILE A 15 -11.57 -11.33 -0.64
C ILE A 15 -12.02 -12.57 0.13
N SER A 16 -11.59 -13.77 -0.25
CA SER A 16 -11.97 -15.00 0.43
C SER A 16 -11.34 -15.07 1.82
N LEU A 17 -10.03 -14.78 1.89
CA LEU A 17 -9.31 -14.78 3.17
C LEU A 17 -9.81 -13.66 4.10
N LEU A 18 -10.11 -12.49 3.55
CA LEU A 18 -10.66 -11.38 4.32
C LEU A 18 -12.04 -11.74 4.90
N ALA A 19 -12.87 -12.45 4.14
CA ALA A 19 -14.18 -12.93 4.62
C ALA A 19 -14.04 -14.03 5.68
N GLU A 20 -13.21 -15.04 5.44
CA GLU A 20 -12.98 -16.16 6.37
C GLU A 20 -12.36 -15.69 7.70
N SER A 21 -11.56 -14.63 7.66
CA SER A 21 -10.94 -14.03 8.85
C SER A 21 -11.84 -13.00 9.55
N PHE A 22 -13.13 -12.90 9.21
CA PHE A 22 -14.03 -11.89 9.77
C PHE A 22 -13.48 -10.46 9.66
N GLN A 23 -12.92 -10.11 8.49
CA GLN A 23 -12.32 -8.80 8.19
C GLN A 23 -11.07 -8.45 9.01
N THR A 24 -10.36 -9.44 9.56
CA THR A 24 -9.17 -9.19 10.38
C THR A 24 -7.86 -9.29 9.61
N VAL A 25 -7.79 -10.10 8.54
CA VAL A 25 -6.56 -10.32 7.77
C VAL A 25 -6.65 -9.69 6.39
N TYR A 26 -5.83 -8.66 6.15
CA TYR A 26 -5.77 -7.92 4.89
C TYR A 26 -4.58 -8.37 4.02
N ALA A 27 -4.67 -9.58 3.46
CA ALA A 27 -3.59 -10.12 2.62
C ALA A 27 -3.64 -9.56 1.20
N CYS A 28 -2.59 -8.85 0.80
CA CYS A 28 -2.44 -8.23 -0.52
C CYS A 28 -1.16 -8.71 -1.22
N ASN A 29 -1.13 -8.63 -2.55
CA ASN A 29 0.03 -8.98 -3.34
C ASN A 29 0.88 -7.75 -3.65
N TYR A 30 2.19 -7.89 -3.47
CA TYR A 30 3.15 -6.92 -4.00
C TYR A 30 3.19 -7.03 -5.52
N GLN A 31 3.03 -5.90 -6.22
CA GLN A 31 2.93 -5.89 -7.69
C GLN A 31 4.25 -5.51 -8.38
N GLY A 32 5.34 -5.40 -7.62
CA GLY A 32 6.65 -5.05 -8.18
C GLY A 32 6.65 -3.68 -8.87
N ASP A 33 7.53 -3.56 -9.85
CA ASP A 33 7.76 -2.30 -10.55
C ASP A 33 6.55 -1.83 -11.36
N THR A 34 5.65 -2.74 -11.74
CA THR A 34 4.45 -2.41 -12.52
C THR A 34 3.46 -1.52 -11.79
N ASN A 35 3.57 -1.41 -10.46
CA ASN A 35 2.70 -0.57 -9.64
C ASN A 35 3.49 0.35 -8.69
N LEU A 36 4.66 0.79 -9.16
CA LEU A 36 5.43 1.89 -8.56
C LEU A 36 4.92 3.23 -9.07
N HIS A 37 4.66 4.16 -8.16
CA HIS A 37 4.17 5.50 -8.48
C HIS A 37 5.09 6.56 -7.89
N ALA A 38 5.43 7.55 -8.69
CA ALA A 38 6.06 8.77 -8.20
C ALA A 38 4.97 9.78 -7.82
N ILE A 39 4.93 10.18 -6.56
CA ILE A 39 3.99 11.17 -6.04
C ILE A 39 4.76 12.38 -5.50
N PHE A 40 4.14 13.54 -5.43
CA PHE A 40 4.74 14.66 -4.72
C PHE A 40 4.68 14.40 -3.22
N VAL A 41 5.77 14.73 -2.52
CA VAL A 41 5.81 14.59 -1.05
C VAL A 41 4.72 15.46 -0.38
N SER A 42 4.35 16.58 -1.00
CA SER A 42 3.27 17.46 -0.53
C SER A 42 1.89 16.78 -0.50
N ASP A 43 1.70 15.70 -1.24
CA ASP A 43 0.41 14.99 -1.33
C ASP A 43 0.27 13.95 -0.20
N ILE A 44 1.36 13.67 0.54
CA ILE A 44 1.36 12.74 1.67
C ILE A 44 0.80 13.45 2.91
N SER A 45 -0.42 13.08 3.30
CA SER A 45 -1.03 13.62 4.52
C SER A 45 -0.51 12.96 5.81
N ALA A 46 -0.17 11.67 5.77
CA ALA A 46 0.30 10.90 6.92
C ALA A 46 1.08 9.66 6.45
N VAL A 47 1.99 9.17 7.29
CA VAL A 47 2.71 7.90 7.09
C VAL A 47 2.48 7.05 8.34
N VAL A 48 2.00 5.82 8.15
CA VAL A 48 1.82 4.84 9.23
C VAL A 48 2.88 3.76 9.07
N SER A 49 3.61 3.50 10.14
CA SER A 49 4.61 2.43 10.21
C SER A 49 4.16 1.38 11.22
N MET A 50 4.26 0.10 10.86
CA MET A 50 4.20 -1.00 11.84
C MET A 50 5.64 -1.31 12.24
N VAL A 51 6.02 -0.94 13.46
CA VAL A 51 7.30 -1.32 14.06
C VAL A 51 7.18 -2.80 14.48
N PRO A 52 8.11 -3.68 14.05
CA PRO A 52 8.10 -5.10 14.43
C PRO A 52 8.39 -5.33 15.92
#